data_AF-A0A928L4W8-F1
#
_entry.id   AF-A0A928L4W8-F1
#
_cell.length_a   1.000
_cell.length_b   1.000
_cell.length_c   1.000
_cell.angle_alpha   90.00
_cell.angle_beta   90.00
_cell.angle_gamma   90.00
#
_symmetry.space_group_name_H-M   'P 1'
#
loop_
_entity.id
_entity.type
_entity.pdbx_description
1 polymer ?
#
loop_
_entity_poly.entity_id
_entity_poly.type
_entity_poly.pdbx_seq_one_letter_code
_entity_poly.pdbx_strand_id
1 'polypeptide(L)'
;MKYIIMILIVLGLAGADFLTGLIKAYIKDDVCSAKMRKGGLNKMGELIIMVTACGLEIGIEQLGHYYQAAELAAVAGKVAAGLIFGYIVVMELISILENYSSICPDAWWVRSVIGKLRNVKSKEDTK
;
A
#
# COMPACT_ATOMS: atom_id res chain seq x y z
N MET A 1 13.03 12.49 -9.53
CA MET A 1 12.95 12.54 -8.05
C MET A 1 11.60 12.08 -7.49
N LYS A 2 10.46 12.54 -8.00
CA LYS A 2 9.12 12.16 -7.51
C LYS A 2 8.90 10.65 -7.33
N TYR A 3 9.23 9.83 -8.33
CA TYR A 3 9.06 8.37 -8.27
C TYR A 3 9.91 7.69 -7.20
N ILE A 4 11.14 8.19 -6.99
CA ILE A 4 12.04 7.68 -5.96
C ILE A 4 11.45 7.94 -4.58
N ILE A 5 10.90 9.13 -4.36
CA ILE A 5 10.25 9.49 -3.09
C ILE A 5 9.04 8.58 -2.84
N MET A 6 8.19 8.34 -3.84
CA MET A 6 7.03 7.44 -3.70
C MET A 6 7.46 6.02 -3.34
N ILE A 7 8.46 5.47 -4.03
CA ILE A 7 8.97 4.12 -3.75
C ILE A 7 9.58 4.04 -2.35
N LEU A 8 10.33 5.06 -1.92
CA LEU A 8 10.90 5.11 -0.56
C LEU A 8 9.82 5.15 0.53
N ILE A 9 8.72 5.87 0.31
CA ILE A 9 7.59 5.88 1.24
C ILE A 9 6.97 4.49 1.34
N VAL A 10 6.71 3.82 0.21
CA VAL A 10 6.14 2.46 0.21
C VAL A 10 7.09 1.48 0.90
N LEU A 11 8.40 1.55 0.61
CA LEU A 11 9.41 0.73 1.28
C LEU A 11 9.46 0.97 2.79
N GLY A 12 9.40 2.24 3.22
CA GLY A 12 9.38 2.61 4.63
C GLY A 12 8.14 2.07 5.35
N LEU A 13 6.98 2.19 4.72
CA LEU A 13 5.71 1.67 5.26
C LEU A 13 5.72 0.13 5.32
N ALA A 14 6.12 -0.55 4.26
CA ALA A 14 6.26 -2.01 4.25
C ALA A 14 7.25 -2.50 5.31
N GLY A 15 8.35 -1.76 5.52
CA GLY A 15 9.30 -2.03 6.60
C GLY A 15 8.69 -1.86 7.98
N ALA A 16 7.95 -0.77 8.22
CA ALA A 16 7.24 -0.54 9.47
C ALA A 16 6.17 -1.61 9.74
N ASP A 17 5.43 -2.03 8.71
CA ASP A 17 4.46 -3.12 8.81
C ASP A 17 5.15 -4.45 9.16
N PHE A 18 6.25 -4.77 8.48
CA PHE A 18 7.04 -5.97 8.79
C PHE A 18 7.54 -5.97 10.24
N LEU A 19 8.09 -4.84 10.70
CA LEU A 19 8.59 -4.70 12.08
C LEU A 19 7.45 -4.81 13.10
N THR A 20 6.32 -4.13 12.88
CA THR A 20 5.17 -4.22 13.79
C THR A 20 4.54 -5.61 13.80
N GLY A 21 4.52 -6.30 12.66
CA GLY A 21 4.11 -7.70 12.54
C GLY A 21 5.04 -8.65 13.31
N LEU A 22 6.36 -8.43 13.24
CA LEU A 22 7.35 -9.21 14.00
C LEU A 22 7.20 -9.00 15.51
N ILE A 23 7.06 -7.74 15.95
CA ILE A 23 6.83 -7.40 17.37
C ILE A 23 5.57 -8.09 17.89
N LYS A 24 4.47 -8.02 17.12
CA LYS A 24 3.22 -8.71 17.45
C LYS A 24 3.40 -10.23 17.59
N ALA A 25 4.10 -10.85 16.65
CA ALA A 25 4.34 -12.29 16.66
C ALA A 25 5.16 -12.70 17.88
N TYR A 26 6.16 -11.89 18.26
CA TYR A 26 6.99 -12.12 19.44
C TYR A 26 6.20 -11.96 20.75
N ILE A 27 5.41 -10.90 20.90
CA ILE A 27 4.60 -10.65 22.10
C ILE A 27 3.52 -11.74 22.31
N LYS A 28 3.03 -12.34 21.23
CA LYS A 28 1.97 -13.37 21.27
C LYS A 28 2.49 -14.81 21.20
N ASP A 29 3.81 -15.02 21.20
CA ASP A 29 4.43 -16.34 20.95
C ASP A 29 3.89 -17.06 19.69
N ASP A 30 3.48 -16.29 18.66
CA ASP A 30 2.92 -16.78 17.38
C ASP A 30 3.92 -16.55 16.23
N VAL A 31 5.20 -16.82 16.49
CA VAL A 31 6.25 -16.67 15.47
C VAL A 31 6.17 -17.82 14.47
N CYS A 32 5.45 -17.59 13.37
CA CYS A 32 5.31 -18.55 12.29
C CYS A 32 5.99 -18.06 10.99
N SER A 33 7.05 -18.76 10.58
CA SER A 33 7.80 -18.44 9.34
C SER A 33 6.91 -18.46 8.09
N ALA A 34 5.96 -19.40 7.99
CA ALA A 34 5.05 -19.46 6.85
C ALA A 34 4.16 -18.21 6.73
N LYS A 35 3.68 -17.70 7.86
CA LYS A 35 2.86 -16.48 7.95
C LYS A 35 3.68 -15.24 7.57
N MET A 36 4.91 -15.13 8.07
CA MET A 36 5.83 -14.05 7.70
C MET A 36 6.21 -14.06 6.22
N ARG A 37 6.51 -15.23 5.64
CA ARG A 37 6.80 -15.34 4.20
C ARG A 37 5.62 -14.91 3.35
N LYS A 38 4.39 -15.32 3.71
CA LYS A 38 3.18 -14.89 3.00
C LYS A 38 2.99 -13.37 3.09
N GLY A 39 3.18 -12.78 4.27
CA GLY A 39 3.16 -11.33 4.45
C GLY A 39 4.20 -10.64 3.56
N GLY A 40 5.46 -11.05 3.65
CA GLY A 40 6.56 -10.48 2.85
C GLY A 40 6.33 -10.58 1.34
N LEU A 41 5.83 -11.73 0.84
CA LEU A 41 5.51 -11.89 -0.59
C LEU A 41 4.39 -10.94 -1.05
N ASN A 42 3.37 -10.72 -0.22
CA ASN A 42 2.32 -9.74 -0.54
C ASN A 42 2.92 -8.32 -0.65
N LYS A 43 3.81 -7.94 0.28
CA LYS A 43 4.51 -6.64 0.25
C LYS A 43 5.41 -6.48 -0.96
N MET A 44 6.11 -7.54 -1.36
CA MET A 44 6.86 -7.55 -2.60
C MET A 44 5.96 -7.34 -3.82
N GLY A 45 4.77 -7.95 -3.84
CA GLY A 45 3.76 -7.71 -4.87
C GLY A 45 3.34 -6.23 -4.94
N GLU A 46 3.08 -5.60 -3.80
CA GLU A 46 2.72 -4.17 -3.72
C GLU A 46 3.86 -3.28 -4.24
N LEU A 47 5.12 -3.60 -3.93
CA LEU A 47 6.29 -2.90 -4.50
C LEU A 47 6.40 -3.07 -6.01
N ILE A 48 6.19 -4.28 -6.53
CA ILE A 48 6.21 -4.53 -7.99
C ILE A 48 5.13 -3.70 -8.67
N ILE A 49 3.89 -3.71 -8.14
CA ILE A 49 2.77 -2.92 -8.67
C ILE A 49 3.11 -1.43 -8.67
N MET A 50 3.73 -0.92 -7.61
CA MET A 50 4.13 0.49 -7.53
C MET A 50 5.20 0.84 -8.58
N VAL A 51 6.21 -0.01 -8.75
CA VAL A 51 7.25 0.19 -9.78
C VAL A 51 6.62 0.15 -11.18
N THR A 52 5.72 -0.79 -11.43
CA THR A 52 4.97 -0.87 -12.70
C THR A 52 4.11 0.37 -12.93
N ALA A 53 3.44 0.91 -11.91
CA ALA A 53 2.63 2.12 -12.02
C ALA A 53 3.48 3.36 -12.37
N CYS A 54 4.64 3.51 -11.73
CA CYS A 54 5.61 4.56 -12.09
C CYS A 54 6.13 4.39 -13.51
N GLY A 55 6.43 3.16 -13.93
CA GLY A 55 6.86 2.85 -15.29
C GLY A 55 5.78 3.14 -16.34
N LEU A 56 4.51 2.86 -16.00
CA LEU A 56 3.36 3.14 -16.84
C LEU A 56 3.14 4.64 -17.03
N GLU A 57 3.30 5.45 -15.96
CA GLU A 57 3.24 6.92 -16.09
C GLU A 57 4.28 7.42 -17.10
N ILE A 58 5.52 6.94 -17.00
CA ILE A 58 6.60 7.29 -17.93
C ILE A 58 6.26 6.85 -19.37
N GLY A 59 5.76 5.64 -19.55
CA GLY A 59 5.39 5.10 -20.86
C GLY A 59 4.23 5.86 -21.50
N ILE A 60 3.19 6.17 -20.72
CA ILE A 60 2.05 6.97 -21.19
C ILE A 60 2.49 8.38 -21.58
N GLU A 61 3.36 9.02 -20.80
CA GLU A 61 3.90 10.34 -21.12
C GLU A 61 4.65 10.32 -22.47
N GLN A 62 5.50 9.31 -22.70
CA GLN A 62 6.18 9.12 -23.99
C GLN A 62 5.23 8.86 -25.17
N LEU A 63 4.21 8.01 -24.98
CA LEU A 63 3.18 7.75 -26.00
C LEU A 63 2.37 9.02 -26.31
N GLY A 64 2.02 9.82 -25.32
CA GLY A 64 1.30 11.07 -25.48
C GLY A 64 2.07 12.08 -26.35
N HIS A 65 3.38 12.13 -26.20
CA HIS A 65 4.23 12.94 -27.08
C HIS A 65 4.22 12.43 -28.53
N TYR A 66 4.25 11.11 -28.72
CA TYR A 66 4.23 10.51 -30.06
C TYR A 66 2.91 10.75 -30.81
N TYR A 67 1.77 10.67 -30.11
CA TYR A 67 0.43 10.84 -30.69
C TYR A 67 -0.14 12.26 -30.59
N GLN A 68 0.68 13.26 -30.25
CA GLN A 68 0.28 14.67 -30.07
C GLN A 68 -0.87 14.88 -29.05
N ALA A 69 -1.00 13.98 -28.07
CA ALA A 69 -1.99 14.03 -26.99
C ALA A 69 -1.31 14.16 -25.61
N ALA A 70 -0.22 14.94 -25.55
CA ALA A 70 0.68 15.00 -24.40
C ALA A 70 0.01 15.42 -23.09
N GLU A 71 -0.91 16.39 -23.11
CA GLU A 71 -1.59 16.85 -21.89
C GLU A 71 -2.52 15.80 -21.29
N LEU A 72 -3.33 15.14 -22.13
CA LEU A 72 -4.25 14.10 -21.70
C LEU A 72 -3.51 12.88 -21.14
N ALA A 73 -2.43 12.48 -21.82
CA ALA A 73 -1.58 11.38 -21.40
C ALA A 73 -0.86 11.67 -20.07
N ALA A 74 -0.33 12.88 -19.91
CA ALA A 74 0.35 13.29 -18.68
C ALA A 74 -0.61 13.31 -17.47
N VAL A 75 -1.87 13.71 -17.66
CA VAL A 75 -2.88 13.66 -16.59
C VAL A 75 -3.26 12.21 -16.27
N ALA A 76 -3.52 11.38 -17.28
CA ALA A 76 -3.90 9.99 -17.09
C ALA A 76 -2.83 9.18 -16.33
N GLY A 77 -1.55 9.34 -16.70
CA GLY A 77 -0.43 8.68 -16.03
C GLY A 77 -0.31 9.07 -14.55
N LYS A 78 -0.37 10.38 -14.24
CA LYS A 78 -0.29 10.89 -12.87
C LYS A 78 -1.45 10.43 -12.00
N VAL A 79 -2.67 10.44 -12.54
CA VAL A 79 -3.87 9.99 -11.81
C VAL A 79 -3.76 8.50 -11.48
N ALA A 80 -3.38 7.67 -12.46
CA ALA A 80 -3.21 6.23 -12.25
C ALA A 80 -2.16 5.93 -11.17
N ALA A 81 -0.97 6.53 -11.27
CA ALA A 81 0.10 6.34 -10.29
C ALA A 81 -0.30 6.85 -8.90
N GLY A 82 -1.01 7.98 -8.81
CA GLY A 82 -1.48 8.55 -7.56
C GLY A 82 -2.53 7.68 -6.86
N LEU A 83 -3.47 7.09 -7.60
CA LEU A 83 -4.49 6.19 -7.06
C LEU A 83 -3.88 4.89 -6.53
N ILE A 84 -2.96 4.29 -7.30
CA ILE A 84 -2.26 3.06 -6.88
C ILE A 84 -1.42 3.32 -5.64
N PHE A 85 -0.67 4.42 -5.63
CA PHE A 85 0.12 4.83 -4.47
C PHE A 85 -0.76 5.05 -3.23
N GLY A 86 -1.84 5.81 -3.38
CA GLY A 86 -2.79 6.07 -2.28
C GLY A 86 -3.39 4.78 -1.73
N TYR A 87 -3.78 3.85 -2.60
CA TYR A 87 -4.28 2.54 -2.20
C TYR A 87 -3.26 1.76 -1.37
N ILE A 88 -2.01 1.64 -1.85
CA ILE A 88 -0.94 0.90 -1.15
C ILE A 88 -0.67 1.55 0.21
N VAL A 89 -0.53 2.88 0.27
CA VAL A 89 -0.30 3.61 1.53
C VAL A 89 -1.41 3.33 2.54
N VAL A 90 -2.68 3.39 2.13
CA VAL A 90 -3.81 3.12 3.02
C VAL A 90 -3.78 1.66 3.50
N MET A 91 -3.49 0.70 2.63
CA MET A 91 -3.40 -0.71 3.00
C MET A 91 -2.27 -1.00 3.99
N GLU A 92 -1.10 -0.37 3.81
CA GLU A 92 0.01 -0.46 4.75
C GLU A 92 -0.34 0.11 6.12
N LEU A 93 -0.97 1.30 6.15
CA LEU A 93 -1.41 1.91 7.39
C LEU A 93 -2.43 1.05 8.13
N ILE A 94 -3.39 0.46 7.41
CA ILE A 94 -4.35 -0.48 8.01
C ILE A 94 -3.61 -1.68 8.62
N SER A 95 -2.64 -2.26 7.92
CA SER A 95 -1.88 -3.42 8.42
C SER A 95 -1.06 -3.08 9.69
N ILE A 96 -0.40 -1.92 9.71
CA ILE A 96 0.31 -1.41 10.89
C ILE A 96 -0.65 -1.23 12.07
N LEU A 97 -1.82 -0.64 11.84
CA LEU A 97 -2.85 -0.43 12.86
C LEU A 97 -3.44 -1.75 13.37
N GLU A 98 -3.62 -2.75 12.50
CA GLU A 98 -4.03 -4.11 12.89
C GLU A 98 -2.97 -4.78 13.78
N ASN A 99 -1.68 -4.55 13.48
CA ASN A 99 -0.59 -5.04 14.31
C ASN A 99 -0.57 -4.31 15.67
N TYR A 100 -0.66 -2.98 15.67
CA TYR A 100 -0.69 -2.17 16.88
C TYR A 100 -1.87 -2.52 17.80
N SER A 101 -3.10 -2.59 17.28
CA SER A 101 -4.30 -2.95 18.07
C SER A 101 -4.29 -4.39 18.58
N SER A 102 -3.43 -5.25 18.01
CA SER A 102 -3.19 -6.59 18.53
C SER A 102 -2.22 -6.59 19.71
N ILE A 103 -1.27 -5.64 19.73
CA ILE A 103 -0.25 -5.48 20.77
C ILE A 103 -0.79 -4.67 21.96
N CYS A 104 -1.55 -3.60 21.70
CA CYS A 104 -2.14 -2.72 22.69
C CYS A 104 -3.67 -2.84 22.65
N PRO A 105 -4.28 -3.70 23.49
CA PRO A 105 -5.72 -3.92 23.49
C PRO A 105 -6.53 -2.68 23.86
N ASP A 106 -5.95 -1.77 24.64
CA ASP A 106 -6.57 -0.52 25.09
C ASP A 106 -6.81 0.48 23.95
N ALA A 107 -6.16 0.27 22.79
CA ALA A 107 -6.37 1.05 21.58
C ALA A 107 -7.65 0.63 20.83
N TRP A 108 -8.79 0.54 21.53
CA TRP A 108 -10.08 0.11 20.97
C TRP A 108 -10.54 0.98 19.78
N TRP A 109 -10.21 2.28 19.81
CA TRP A 109 -10.53 3.25 18.76
C TRP A 109 -9.91 2.86 17.41
N VAL A 110 -8.76 2.17 17.41
CA VAL A 110 -8.07 1.72 16.21
C VAL A 110 -8.91 0.71 15.45
N ARG A 111 -9.58 -0.21 16.15
CA ARG A 111 -10.48 -1.19 15.52
C ARG A 111 -11.68 -0.51 14.86
N SER A 112 -12.20 0.56 15.46
CA SER A 112 -13.28 1.36 14.87
C SER A 112 -12.83 2.11 13.61
N VAL A 113 -11.59 2.63 13.59
CA VAL A 113 -11.00 3.27 12.41
C VAL A 113 -10.79 2.25 11.28
N ILE A 114 -10.17 1.10 11.58
CA ILE A 114 -9.98 0.02 10.60
C ILE A 114 -11.32 -0.45 10.03
N GLY A 115 -12.33 -0.65 10.89
CA GLY A 115 -13.67 -1.07 10.47
C GLY A 115 -14.34 -0.09 9.52
N LYS A 116 -14.21 1.22 9.76
CA LYS A 116 -14.72 2.25 8.84
C LYS A 116 -14.01 2.21 7.49
N LEU A 117 -12.68 2.09 7.49
CA LEU A 117 -11.89 2.03 6.25
C LEU A 117 -12.20 0.76 5.43
N ARG A 118 -12.42 -0.40 6.08
CA ARG A 118 -12.85 -1.63 5.40
C ARG A 118 -14.29 -1.60 4.90
N ASN A 119 -15.21 -0.98 5.64
CA ASN A 119 -16.62 -0.90 5.23
C ASN A 119 -16.84 -0.01 4.00
N VAL A 120 -15.95 0.97 3.77
CA VAL A 120 -15.92 1.69 2.48
C VAL A 120 -15.61 0.72 1.34
N LYS A 121 -14.62 -0.17 1.52
CA LYS A 121 -14.24 -1.20 0.55
C LYS A 121 -15.39 -2.16 0.23
N SER A 122 -16.11 -2.64 1.25
CA SER A 122 -17.18 -3.64 1.05
C SER A 122 -18.48 -3.09 0.45
N LYS A 123 -18.73 -1.78 0.51
CA LYS A 123 -19.91 -1.16 -0.11
C LYS A 123 -19.74 -0.88 -1.61
N GLU A 124 -18.50 -0.85 -2.10
CA GLU A 124 -18.21 -0.71 -3.54
C GLU A 124 -18.38 -2.03 -4.30
N ASP A 125 -18.22 -3.19 -3.63
CA ASP A 125 -18.35 -4.53 -4.25
C ASP A 125 -19.81 -5.02 -4.41
N THR A 126 -20.83 -4.25 -3.98
CA THR A 126 -22.26 -4.63 -4.05
C THR A 126 -23.10 -3.73 -4.95
N LYS A 127 -22.49 -3.06 -5.94
CA LYS A 127 -23.21 -2.32 -6.98
C LYS A 127 -22.94 -2.87 -8.36
#